data_AF-A0A2T7NBK0-F1
#
_entry.id   AF-A0A2T7NBK0-F1
#
_cell.length_a   1.000
_cell.length_b   1.000
_cell.length_c   1.000
_cell.angle_alpha   90.00
_cell.angle_beta   90.00
_cell.angle_gamma   90.00
#
_symmetry.space_group_name_H-M   'P 1'
#
loop_
_entity.id
_entity.type
_entity.pdbx_description
1 polymer ?
#
loop_
_entity_poly.entity_id
_entity_poly.type
_entity_poly.pdbx_seq_one_letter_code
_entity_poly.pdbx_strand_id
1 'polypeptide(L)'
;MEDNNTSLQDITSSNNSIHSVSSQDSWITIWKVGSPFIIIFGTFGNIMVFLVLQDRSVTHHSMAVYLRLLAVSDLINIFDNVTLRWIRYQFRFDVWVVHEAICKLSLWVLWSCSTLSTWTLVVMVTQRAVAVVWPHKVNNLSSTHMTFVALILLIIFSMMTNAHMLYFSTIIEMKVENIVIWKSCNANYDDEVTTTVFKVWVWINTMTSSCLPFIILLVDDVVLIRRVVTSTREARDHLAVGSTKQQHMRD
;
A
#
# COMPACT_ATOMS: atom_id res chain seq x y z
N MET A 1 53.82 -26.37 -19.07
CA MET A 1 52.93 -25.29 -19.54
C MET A 1 51.57 -25.55 -18.91
N GLU A 2 51.43 -25.35 -17.60
CA GLU A 2 50.15 -25.67 -16.90
C GLU A 2 49.84 -24.72 -15.72
N ASP A 3 50.65 -23.68 -15.50
CA ASP A 3 50.52 -22.81 -14.31
C ASP A 3 49.82 -21.45 -14.57
N ASN A 4 49.43 -21.14 -15.82
CA ASN A 4 48.84 -19.84 -16.17
C ASN A 4 47.30 -19.81 -16.18
N ASN A 5 46.63 -20.97 -16.14
CA ASN A 5 45.16 -21.03 -16.17
C ASN A 5 44.53 -20.90 -14.77
N THR A 6 45.23 -21.35 -13.73
CA THR A 6 44.77 -21.32 -12.34
C THR A 6 44.69 -19.88 -11.81
N SER A 7 45.69 -19.05 -12.10
CA SER A 7 45.71 -17.64 -11.72
C SER A 7 44.64 -16.80 -12.44
N LEU A 8 44.32 -17.13 -13.70
CA LEU A 8 43.29 -16.43 -14.46
C LEU A 8 41.87 -16.74 -13.95
N GLN A 9 41.63 -17.98 -13.53
CA GLN A 9 40.36 -18.39 -12.92
C GLN A 9 40.14 -17.72 -11.55
N ASP A 10 41.18 -17.58 -10.73
CA ASP A 10 41.11 -16.90 -9.43
C ASP A 10 40.88 -15.38 -9.55
N ILE A 11 41.47 -14.73 -10.55
CA ILE A 11 41.24 -13.31 -10.83
C ILE A 11 39.82 -13.08 -11.36
N THR A 12 39.30 -14.00 -12.18
CA THR A 12 37.95 -13.88 -12.75
C THR A 12 36.87 -14.17 -11.71
N SER A 13 37.08 -15.12 -10.80
CA SER A 13 36.18 -15.40 -9.67
C SER A 13 36.20 -14.27 -8.63
N SER A 14 37.37 -13.69 -8.36
CA SER A 14 37.52 -12.48 -7.52
C SER A 14 36.82 -11.27 -8.14
N ASN A 15 36.98 -11.01 -9.44
CA ASN A 15 36.31 -9.87 -10.10
C ASN A 15 34.78 -10.04 -10.15
N ASN A 16 34.28 -11.25 -10.40
CA ASN A 16 32.84 -11.52 -10.40
C ASN A 16 32.20 -11.41 -9.01
N SER A 17 32.93 -11.77 -7.95
CA SER A 17 32.49 -11.57 -6.56
C SER A 17 32.54 -10.09 -6.15
N ILE A 18 33.55 -9.32 -6.57
CA ILE A 18 33.64 -7.87 -6.33
C ILE A 18 32.51 -7.10 -7.07
N HIS A 19 32.16 -7.51 -8.30
CA HIS A 19 31.10 -6.86 -9.07
C HIS A 19 29.69 -7.16 -8.56
N SER A 20 29.46 -8.35 -8.00
CA SER A 20 28.17 -8.74 -7.40
C SER A 20 27.97 -8.12 -6.00
N VAL A 21 29.05 -7.95 -5.23
CA VAL A 21 29.03 -7.23 -3.95
C VAL A 21 28.75 -5.73 -4.15
N SER A 22 29.42 -5.06 -5.10
CA SER A 22 29.23 -3.62 -5.34
C SER A 22 27.84 -3.24 -5.89
N SER A 23 27.22 -4.12 -6.67
CA SER A 23 25.85 -3.96 -7.17
C SER A 23 24.80 -4.13 -6.06
N GLN A 24 25.01 -5.03 -5.10
CA GLN A 24 24.11 -5.16 -3.94
C GLN A 24 24.25 -4.03 -2.93
N ASP A 25 25.44 -3.44 -2.78
CA ASP A 25 25.66 -2.37 -1.81
C ASP A 25 24.96 -1.05 -2.17
N SER A 26 24.69 -0.83 -3.47
CA SER A 26 24.10 0.41 -3.97
C SER A 26 22.64 0.61 -3.52
N TRP A 27 21.79 -0.41 -3.65
CA TRP A 27 20.38 -0.31 -3.26
C TRP A 27 20.20 -0.26 -1.74
N ILE A 28 21.06 -0.95 -0.98
CA ILE A 28 21.07 -0.92 0.49
C ILE A 28 21.40 0.49 0.98
N THR A 29 22.38 1.14 0.36
CA THR A 29 22.77 2.52 0.71
C THR A 29 21.64 3.51 0.41
N ILE A 30 20.98 3.38 -0.74
CA ILE A 30 19.82 4.20 -1.09
C ILE A 30 18.70 4.02 -0.07
N TRP A 31 18.38 2.78 0.33
CA TRP A 31 17.37 2.51 1.35
C TRP A 31 17.75 3.07 2.72
N LYS A 32 19.01 2.94 3.14
CA LYS A 32 19.49 3.49 4.42
C LYS A 32 19.31 5.00 4.52
N VAL A 33 19.58 5.72 3.44
CA VAL A 33 19.50 7.19 3.39
C VAL A 33 18.07 7.66 3.10
N GLY A 34 17.34 6.96 2.23
CA GLY A 34 15.99 7.33 1.82
C GLY A 34 14.91 7.03 2.87
N SER A 35 15.02 5.92 3.60
CA SER A 35 14.01 5.51 4.58
C SER A 35 13.73 6.54 5.67
N PRO A 36 14.73 7.20 6.31
CA PRO A 36 14.47 8.25 7.30
C PRO A 36 13.56 9.37 6.78
N PHE A 37 13.75 9.81 5.52
CA PHE A 37 12.91 10.83 4.92
C PHE A 37 11.48 10.31 4.73
N ILE A 38 11.31 9.09 4.24
CA ILE A 38 9.98 8.46 4.09
C ILE A 38 9.28 8.34 5.45
N ILE A 39 10.01 7.94 6.50
CA ILE A 39 9.47 7.83 7.85
C ILE A 39 9.03 9.20 8.36
N ILE A 40 9.89 10.23 8.27
CA ILE A 40 9.59 11.57 8.79
C ILE A 40 8.41 12.20 8.03
N PHE A 41 8.48 12.29 6.70
CA PHE A 41 7.44 12.91 5.91
C PHE A 41 6.15 12.08 5.90
N GLY A 42 6.25 10.75 5.85
CA GLY A 42 5.11 9.85 5.87
C GLY A 42 4.39 9.87 7.22
N THR A 43 5.11 9.86 8.35
CA THR A 43 4.47 9.98 9.67
C THR A 43 3.83 11.34 9.86
N PHE A 44 4.56 12.42 9.56
CA PHE A 44 4.05 13.78 9.68
C PHE A 44 2.79 14.00 8.82
N GLY A 45 2.84 13.60 7.54
CA GLY A 45 1.70 13.76 6.62
C GLY A 45 0.47 12.99 7.08
N ASN A 46 0.62 11.72 7.44
CA ASN A 46 -0.50 10.90 7.89
C ASN A 46 -1.08 11.37 9.24
N ILE A 47 -0.25 11.83 10.17
CA ILE A 47 -0.72 12.43 11.43
C ILE A 47 -1.50 13.71 11.15
N MET A 48 -1.01 14.59 10.28
CA MET A 48 -1.74 15.80 9.90
C MET A 48 -3.10 15.49 9.28
N VAL A 49 -3.18 14.52 8.37
CA VAL A 49 -4.45 14.05 7.79
C VAL A 49 -5.40 13.60 8.90
N PHE A 50 -4.93 12.81 9.85
CA PHE A 50 -5.75 12.35 10.97
C PHE A 50 -6.28 13.52 11.84
N LEU A 51 -5.42 14.47 12.19
CA LEU A 51 -5.76 15.62 13.04
C LEU A 51 -6.75 16.57 12.35
N VAL A 52 -6.50 16.92 11.09
CA VAL A 52 -7.38 17.83 10.32
C VAL A 52 -8.78 17.21 10.14
N LEU A 53 -8.85 15.90 9.91
CA LEU A 53 -10.13 15.20 9.71
C LEU A 53 -10.86 14.87 11.01
N GLN A 54 -10.25 15.13 12.16
CA GLN A 54 -10.93 15.08 13.46
C GLN A 54 -11.84 16.30 13.65
N ASP A 55 -11.51 17.43 13.01
CA ASP A 55 -12.37 18.61 13.00
C ASP A 55 -13.58 18.38 12.07
N ARG A 56 -14.78 18.39 12.67
CA ARG A 56 -16.04 18.16 11.94
C ARG A 56 -16.42 19.29 10.99
N SER A 57 -15.74 20.43 11.05
CA SER A 57 -16.05 21.60 10.22
C SER A 57 -15.49 21.52 8.79
N VAL A 58 -14.50 20.65 8.53
CA VAL A 58 -13.66 20.75 7.33
C VAL A 58 -14.05 19.76 6.22
N THR A 59 -14.71 18.63 6.52
CA THR A 59 -14.92 17.57 5.51
C THR A 59 -16.23 16.80 5.72
N HIS A 60 -16.83 16.32 4.63
CA HIS A 60 -17.96 15.38 4.67
C HIS A 60 -17.67 14.19 5.60
N HIS A 61 -18.58 13.93 6.53
CA HIS A 61 -18.38 12.96 7.62
C HIS A 61 -18.03 11.56 7.12
N SER A 62 -18.61 11.09 6.01
CA SER A 62 -18.30 9.78 5.41
C SER A 62 -16.87 9.70 4.87
N MET A 63 -16.44 10.72 4.11
CA MET A 63 -15.09 10.78 3.52
C MET A 63 -14.00 10.91 4.58
N ALA A 64 -14.26 11.67 5.64
CA ALA A 64 -13.32 11.84 6.75
C ALA A 64 -13.02 10.52 7.47
N VAL A 65 -13.95 9.55 7.50
CA VAL A 65 -13.70 8.24 8.12
C VAL A 65 -12.77 7.38 7.25
N TYR A 66 -13.00 7.31 5.93
CA TYR A 66 -12.11 6.57 5.01
C TYR A 66 -10.67 7.09 5.04
N LEU A 67 -10.50 8.41 4.96
CA LEU A 67 -9.18 9.03 4.97
C LEU A 67 -8.45 8.87 6.31
N ARG A 68 -9.18 8.86 7.44
CA ARG A 68 -8.57 8.54 8.75
C ARG A 68 -8.12 7.08 8.82
N LEU A 69 -8.92 6.15 8.30
CA LEU A 69 -8.51 4.74 8.25
C LEU A 69 -7.28 4.54 7.38
N LEU A 70 -7.23 5.21 6.22
CA LEU A 70 -6.07 5.20 5.32
C LEU A 70 -4.82 5.71 6.04
N ALA A 71 -4.91 6.87 6.72
CA ALA A 71 -3.81 7.44 7.48
C ALA A 71 -3.31 6.51 8.61
N VAL A 72 -4.23 5.86 9.33
CA VAL A 72 -3.87 4.89 10.38
C VAL A 72 -3.14 3.68 9.78
N SER A 73 -3.65 3.15 8.66
CA SER A 73 -3.07 2.00 7.99
C SER A 73 -1.69 2.30 7.39
N ASP A 74 -1.51 3.49 6.81
CA ASP A 74 -0.22 3.97 6.30
C ASP A 74 0.79 4.16 7.44
N LEU A 75 0.37 4.69 8.60
CA LEU A 75 1.23 4.77 9.78
C LEU A 75 1.68 3.38 10.25
N ILE A 76 0.77 2.40 10.33
CA ILE A 76 1.12 1.02 10.71
C ILE A 76 2.16 0.46 9.72
N ASN A 77 1.97 0.64 8.41
CA ASN A 77 2.92 0.18 7.41
C ASN A 77 4.29 0.88 7.52
N ILE A 78 4.32 2.18 7.80
CA ILE A 78 5.57 2.92 8.02
C ILE A 78 6.32 2.37 9.24
N PHE A 79 5.62 2.10 10.34
CA PHE A 79 6.23 1.59 11.56
C PHE A 79 6.66 0.13 11.44
N ASP A 80 5.78 -0.77 11.00
CA ASP A 80 6.06 -2.21 10.94
C ASP A 80 6.98 -2.58 9.76
N ASN A 81 6.89 -1.91 8.61
CA ASN A 81 7.74 -2.24 7.46
C ASN A 81 8.95 -1.32 7.34
N VAL A 82 8.72 -0.03 7.07
CA VAL A 82 9.78 0.90 6.65
C VAL A 82 10.77 1.13 7.80
N THR A 83 10.26 1.33 9.00
CA THR A 83 11.06 1.60 10.19
C THR A 83 11.83 0.36 10.64
N LEU A 84 11.19 -0.80 10.74
CA LEU A 84 11.88 -2.05 11.11
C LEU A 84 12.92 -2.46 10.07
N ARG A 85 12.63 -2.26 8.76
CA ARG A 85 13.60 -2.51 7.68
C ARG A 85 14.79 -1.57 7.76
N TRP A 86 14.54 -0.29 8.04
CA TRP A 86 15.60 0.68 8.22
C TRP A 86 16.49 0.32 9.42
N ILE A 87 15.90 -0.07 10.55
CA ILE A 87 16.63 -0.55 11.73
C ILE A 87 17.48 -1.78 11.39
N ARG A 88 16.92 -2.73 10.63
CA ARG A 88 17.63 -3.92 10.15
C ARG A 88 18.87 -3.55 9.34
N TYR A 89 18.77 -2.63 8.39
CA TYR A 89 19.91 -2.26 7.57
C TYR A 89 20.93 -1.40 8.33
N GLN A 90 20.48 -0.51 9.21
CA GLN A 90 21.33 0.44 9.92
C GLN A 90 22.07 -0.19 11.10
N PHE A 91 21.36 -0.94 11.94
CA PHE A 91 21.88 -1.52 13.18
C PHE A 91 22.17 -3.01 13.08
N ARG A 92 21.91 -3.64 11.93
CA ARG A 92 22.01 -5.10 11.72
C ARG A 92 21.14 -5.91 12.71
N PHE A 93 20.06 -5.31 13.20
CA PHE A 93 19.13 -5.92 14.14
C PHE A 93 17.79 -6.21 13.44
N ASP A 94 17.43 -7.47 13.34
CA ASP A 94 16.19 -7.90 12.70
C ASP A 94 15.12 -8.23 13.76
N VAL A 95 14.13 -7.35 13.89
CA VAL A 95 13.02 -7.48 14.85
C VAL A 95 12.12 -8.67 14.50
N TRP A 96 11.96 -8.98 13.20
CA TRP A 96 11.03 -10.03 12.77
C TRP A 96 11.51 -11.43 13.13
N VAL A 97 12.80 -11.62 13.41
CA VAL A 97 13.37 -12.93 13.78
C VAL A 97 13.57 -13.10 15.28
N VAL A 98 13.17 -12.11 16.09
CA VAL A 98 13.25 -12.19 17.56
C VAL A 98 12.38 -13.31 18.10
N HIS A 99 11.17 -13.47 17.54
CA HIS A 99 10.23 -14.50 17.95
C HIS A 99 9.33 -14.89 16.77
N GLU A 100 8.96 -16.17 16.67
CA GLU A 100 8.12 -16.68 15.59
C GLU A 100 6.74 -15.99 15.54
N ALA A 101 6.16 -15.71 16.71
CA ALA A 101 4.92 -14.94 16.81
C ALA A 101 5.04 -13.52 16.24
N ILE A 102 6.19 -12.84 16.44
CA ILE A 102 6.44 -11.50 15.88
C ILE A 102 6.54 -11.61 14.36
N CYS A 103 7.28 -12.60 13.86
CA CYS A 103 7.37 -12.87 12.42
C CYS A 103 5.99 -13.01 11.77
N LYS A 104 5.16 -13.92 12.32
CA LYS A 104 3.81 -14.22 11.82
C LYS A 104 2.90 -13.00 11.89
N LEU A 105 2.88 -12.31 13.03
CA LEU A 105 1.98 -11.19 13.25
C LEU A 105 2.37 -9.98 12.40
N SER A 106 3.66 -9.60 12.34
CA SER A 106 4.12 -8.48 11.51
C SER A 106 3.85 -8.72 10.03
N LEU A 107 4.17 -9.91 9.50
CA LEU A 107 3.85 -10.22 8.09
C LEU A 107 2.34 -10.14 7.84
N TRP A 108 1.52 -10.73 8.70
CA TRP A 108 0.07 -10.66 8.55
C TRP A 108 -0.46 -9.21 8.61
N VAL A 109 -0.03 -8.42 9.61
CA VAL A 109 -0.42 -7.01 9.76
C VAL A 109 0.00 -6.21 8.53
N LEU A 110 1.23 -6.39 8.05
CA LEU A 110 1.74 -5.72 6.85
C LEU A 110 0.85 -5.96 5.63
N TRP A 111 0.56 -7.23 5.32
CA TRP A 111 -0.25 -7.58 4.16
C TRP A 111 -1.70 -7.09 4.34
N SER A 112 -2.28 -7.27 5.52
CA SER A 112 -3.64 -6.81 5.82
C SER A 112 -3.79 -5.30 5.76
N CYS A 113 -2.86 -4.52 6.32
CA CYS A 113 -2.87 -3.06 6.25
C CYS A 113 -2.65 -2.58 4.82
N SER A 114 -1.74 -3.20 4.06
CA SER A 114 -1.56 -2.88 2.63
C SER A 114 -2.86 -3.11 1.84
N THR A 115 -3.51 -4.27 1.99
CA THR A 115 -4.79 -4.56 1.32
C THR A 115 -5.87 -3.58 1.76
N LEU A 116 -5.98 -3.31 3.06
CA LEU A 116 -6.97 -2.38 3.61
C LEU A 116 -6.81 -0.98 3.02
N SER A 117 -5.58 -0.48 2.92
CA SER A 117 -5.27 0.85 2.37
C SER A 117 -5.73 0.95 0.93
N THR A 118 -5.34 0.00 0.09
CA THR A 118 -5.68 -0.04 -1.34
C THR A 118 -7.20 -0.08 -1.55
N TRP A 119 -7.91 -1.00 -0.89
CA TRP A 119 -9.35 -1.14 -1.07
C TRP A 119 -10.16 -0.01 -0.43
N THR A 120 -9.66 0.59 0.67
CA THR A 120 -10.22 1.82 1.24
C THR A 120 -10.18 2.96 0.23
N LEU A 121 -9.06 3.11 -0.46
CA LEU A 121 -8.87 4.15 -1.48
C LEU A 121 -9.82 3.93 -2.67
N VAL A 122 -9.91 2.69 -3.17
CA VAL A 122 -10.87 2.30 -4.22
C VAL A 122 -12.30 2.66 -3.82
N VAL A 123 -12.79 2.16 -2.68
CA VAL A 123 -14.18 2.40 -2.23
C VAL A 123 -14.45 3.89 -2.03
N MET A 124 -13.48 4.65 -1.50
CA MET A 124 -13.62 6.09 -1.33
C MET A 124 -13.83 6.79 -2.68
N VAL A 125 -13.01 6.47 -3.68
CA VAL A 125 -13.08 7.08 -5.01
C VAL A 125 -14.35 6.64 -5.74
N THR A 126 -14.72 5.37 -5.68
CA THR A 126 -15.98 4.85 -6.25
C THR A 126 -17.19 5.56 -5.63
N GLN A 127 -17.22 5.72 -4.29
CA GLN A 127 -18.31 6.42 -3.62
C GLN A 127 -18.42 7.88 -4.09
N ARG A 128 -17.28 8.56 -4.33
CA ARG A 128 -17.27 9.91 -4.90
C ARG A 128 -17.75 9.93 -6.35
N ALA A 129 -17.29 9.04 -7.20
CA ALA A 129 -17.71 8.96 -8.59
C ALA A 129 -19.24 8.72 -8.69
N VAL A 130 -19.76 7.76 -7.93
CA VAL A 130 -21.20 7.48 -7.81
C VAL A 130 -21.96 8.70 -7.30
N ALA A 131 -21.39 9.43 -6.34
CA ALA A 131 -22.04 10.61 -5.77
C ALA A 131 -22.26 11.74 -6.78
N VAL A 132 -21.30 11.94 -7.70
CA VAL A 132 -21.39 12.99 -8.73
C VAL A 132 -22.28 12.53 -9.90
N VAL A 133 -22.31 11.24 -10.24
CA VAL A 133 -23.16 10.72 -11.32
C VAL A 133 -24.63 10.67 -10.92
N TRP A 134 -24.96 10.19 -9.72
CA TRP A 134 -26.33 9.99 -9.26
C TRP A 134 -26.62 10.71 -7.94
N PRO A 135 -26.67 12.06 -7.91
CA PRO A 135 -26.85 12.86 -6.70
C PRO A 135 -28.10 12.46 -5.89
N HIS A 136 -29.17 12.00 -6.55
CA HIS A 136 -30.41 11.55 -5.90
C HIS A 136 -30.28 10.19 -5.16
N LYS A 137 -29.34 9.33 -5.58
CA LYS A 137 -29.15 7.99 -4.97
C LYS A 137 -28.16 8.02 -3.80
N VAL A 138 -27.44 9.14 -3.62
CA VAL A 138 -26.37 9.33 -2.62
C VAL A 138 -26.90 9.54 -1.21
N ASN A 139 -28.13 10.04 -1.05
CA ASN A 139 -28.70 10.28 0.28
C ASN A 139 -28.76 9.00 1.12
N ASN A 140 -28.85 7.83 0.47
CA ASN A 140 -28.81 6.53 1.15
C ASN A 140 -27.40 5.90 1.19
N LEU A 141 -26.60 6.04 0.11
CA LEU A 141 -25.25 5.45 0.03
C LEU A 141 -24.20 6.17 0.88
N SER A 142 -24.30 7.50 1.01
CA SER A 142 -23.41 8.30 1.86
C SER A 142 -23.92 8.42 3.31
N SER A 143 -24.90 7.60 3.70
CA SER A 143 -25.30 7.50 5.10
C SER A 143 -24.11 7.05 5.94
N THR A 144 -23.92 7.72 7.08
CA THR A 144 -22.85 7.41 8.04
C THR A 144 -22.83 5.93 8.41
N HIS A 145 -24.01 5.32 8.59
CA HIS A 145 -24.14 3.90 8.90
C HIS A 145 -23.59 2.99 7.79
N MET A 146 -23.95 3.25 6.53
CA MET A 146 -23.47 2.45 5.40
C MET A 146 -21.95 2.58 5.22
N THR A 147 -21.40 3.76 5.48
CA THR A 147 -19.95 3.99 5.47
C THR A 147 -19.24 3.12 6.52
N PHE A 148 -19.75 3.10 7.76
CA PHE A 148 -19.18 2.25 8.81
C PHE A 148 -19.29 0.76 8.50
N VAL A 149 -20.43 0.30 7.96
CA VAL A 149 -20.60 -1.10 7.55
C VAL A 149 -19.60 -1.45 6.44
N ALA A 150 -19.47 -0.61 5.41
CA ALA A 150 -18.50 -0.84 4.34
C ALA A 150 -17.06 -0.94 4.88
N LEU A 151 -16.68 -0.07 5.81
CA LEU A 151 -15.37 -0.11 6.45
C LEU A 151 -15.12 -1.38 7.25
N ILE A 152 -16.09 -1.82 8.05
CA ILE A 152 -15.99 -3.07 8.81
C ILE A 152 -15.83 -4.25 7.85
N LEU A 153 -16.60 -4.28 6.76
CA LEU A 153 -16.48 -5.31 5.73
C LEU A 153 -15.10 -5.29 5.05
N LEU A 154 -14.55 -4.11 4.76
CA LEU A 154 -13.20 -3.96 4.22
C LEU A 154 -12.11 -4.45 5.19
N ILE A 155 -12.24 -4.14 6.47
CA ILE A 155 -11.31 -4.62 7.51
C ILE A 155 -11.38 -6.15 7.59
N ILE A 156 -12.58 -6.72 7.69
CA ILE A 156 -12.78 -8.17 7.74
C ILE A 156 -12.20 -8.83 6.48
N PHE A 157 -12.52 -8.30 5.30
CA PHE A 157 -12.00 -8.79 4.02
C PHE A 157 -10.46 -8.77 3.99
N SER A 158 -9.83 -7.67 4.41
CA SER A 158 -8.37 -7.51 4.40
C SER A 158 -7.67 -8.41 5.42
N MET A 159 -8.31 -8.66 6.57
CA MET A 159 -7.79 -9.56 7.60
C MET A 159 -7.91 -11.03 7.21
N MET A 160 -9.06 -11.42 6.64
CA MET A 160 -9.35 -12.80 6.24
C MET A 160 -8.52 -13.26 5.03
N THR A 161 -8.44 -12.43 3.98
CA THR A 161 -7.67 -12.76 2.77
C THR A 161 -6.21 -13.02 3.07
N ASN A 162 -5.64 -12.30 4.04
CA ASN A 162 -4.24 -12.41 4.44
C ASN A 162 -4.01 -13.37 5.61
N ALA A 163 -5.05 -13.94 6.22
CA ALA A 163 -4.93 -14.82 7.40
C ALA A 163 -4.03 -16.04 7.18
N HIS A 164 -3.94 -16.53 5.94
CA HIS A 164 -3.03 -17.62 5.57
C HIS A 164 -1.55 -17.30 5.90
N MET A 165 -1.15 -16.02 5.93
CA MET A 165 0.19 -15.60 6.32
C MET A 165 0.52 -15.95 7.79
N LEU A 166 -0.47 -16.02 8.68
CA LEU A 166 -0.25 -16.44 10.07
C LEU A 166 0.21 -17.91 10.15
N TYR A 167 -0.21 -18.73 9.19
CA TYR A 167 0.15 -20.14 9.13
C TYR A 167 1.47 -20.35 8.37
N PHE A 168 1.60 -19.77 7.17
CA PHE A 168 2.75 -20.02 6.29
C PHE A 168 4.02 -19.26 6.67
N SER A 169 3.92 -18.13 7.40
CA SER A 169 5.11 -17.36 7.78
C SER A 169 5.93 -18.08 8.85
N THR A 170 7.23 -18.21 8.63
CA THR A 170 8.18 -18.77 9.60
C THR A 170 9.52 -18.06 9.58
N ILE A 171 10.36 -18.38 10.56
CA ILE A 171 11.76 -17.96 10.57
C ILE A 171 12.56 -18.99 9.79
N ILE A 172 13.10 -18.56 8.65
CA ILE A 172 13.99 -19.35 7.81
C ILE A 172 15.43 -19.05 8.22
N GLU A 173 16.20 -20.11 8.49
CA GLU A 173 17.62 -20.02 8.84
C GLU A 173 18.47 -20.54 7.69
N MET A 174 19.36 -19.69 7.16
CA MET A 174 20.37 -20.13 6.19
C MET A 174 21.61 -20.63 6.95
N LYS A 175 21.90 -21.92 6.82
CA LYS A 175 23.03 -22.60 7.45
C LYS A 175 24.09 -22.97 6.41
N VAL A 176 25.34 -22.69 6.69
CA VAL A 176 26.51 -23.20 5.94
C VAL A 176 27.37 -23.94 6.95
N GLU A 177 27.66 -25.21 6.69
CA GLU A 177 28.47 -26.06 7.58
C GLU A 177 27.99 -26.06 9.05
N ASN A 178 26.67 -26.11 9.27
CA ASN A 178 25.99 -26.02 10.57
C ASN A 178 26.11 -24.67 11.31
N ILE A 179 26.68 -23.64 10.67
CA ILE A 179 26.74 -22.28 11.19
C ILE A 179 25.59 -21.47 10.59
N VAL A 180 24.78 -20.84 11.44
CA VAL A 180 23.70 -19.93 10.99
C VAL A 180 24.32 -18.62 10.52
N ILE A 181 24.26 -18.37 9.21
CA ILE A 181 24.77 -17.11 8.63
C ILE A 181 23.72 -16.02 8.70
N TRP A 182 22.45 -16.36 8.48
CA TRP A 182 21.39 -15.36 8.37
C TRP A 182 20.03 -15.94 8.73
N LYS A 183 19.21 -15.10 9.38
CA LYS A 183 17.81 -15.39 9.68
C LYS A 183 16.90 -14.40 8.94
N SER A 184 15.78 -14.90 8.45
CA SER A 184 14.69 -14.05 7.94
C SER A 184 13.34 -14.59 8.33
N CYS A 185 12.42 -13.66 8.54
CA CYS A 185 11.01 -13.95 8.53
C CYS A 185 10.48 -13.92 7.09
N ASN A 186 10.01 -15.06 6.59
CA ASN A 186 9.37 -15.16 5.28
C ASN A 186 8.36 -16.31 5.26
N ALA A 187 7.50 -16.35 4.26
CA ALA A 187 6.61 -17.48 4.05
C ALA A 187 7.40 -18.73 3.65
N ASN A 188 7.16 -19.83 4.36
CA ASN A 188 7.80 -21.12 4.14
C ASN A 188 7.09 -21.88 3.02
N TYR A 189 7.80 -22.17 1.94
CA TYR A 189 7.28 -22.93 0.80
C TYR A 189 8.16 -24.13 0.46
N ASP A 190 8.56 -24.90 1.47
CA ASP A 190 9.51 -26.01 1.32
C ASP A 190 8.90 -27.25 0.64
N ASP A 191 7.58 -27.45 0.76
CA ASP A 191 6.86 -28.58 0.15
C ASP A 191 6.33 -28.27 -1.25
N GLU A 192 6.29 -29.26 -2.15
CA GLU A 192 5.72 -29.13 -3.51
C GLU A 192 4.28 -28.60 -3.51
N VAL A 193 3.47 -29.02 -2.52
CA VAL A 193 2.10 -28.55 -2.32
C VAL A 193 2.09 -27.06 -1.98
N THR A 194 2.95 -26.63 -1.06
CA THR A 194 3.04 -25.22 -0.63
C THR A 194 3.56 -24.30 -1.72
N THR A 195 4.45 -24.81 -2.58
CA THR A 195 4.94 -24.08 -3.77
C THR A 195 3.83 -23.84 -4.79
N THR A 196 2.94 -24.81 -5.01
CA THR A 196 1.81 -24.66 -5.93
C THR A 196 0.80 -23.63 -5.38
N VAL A 197 0.50 -23.71 -4.08
CA VAL A 197 -0.35 -22.73 -3.39
C VAL A 197 0.25 -21.32 -3.49
N PHE A 198 1.57 -21.18 -3.32
CA PHE A 198 2.25 -19.90 -3.46
C PHE A 198 2.10 -19.29 -4.85
N LYS A 199 2.33 -20.08 -5.92
CA LYS A 199 2.20 -19.58 -7.30
C LYS A 199 0.79 -19.05 -7.59
N VAL A 200 -0.23 -19.78 -7.13
CA VAL A 200 -1.63 -19.35 -7.27
C VAL A 200 -1.89 -18.11 -6.43
N TRP A 201 -1.42 -18.08 -5.19
CA TRP A 201 -1.61 -16.95 -4.29
C TRP A 201 -0.95 -15.67 -4.80
N VAL A 202 0.28 -15.73 -5.31
CA VAL A 202 0.98 -14.57 -5.88
C VAL A 202 0.19 -13.94 -7.01
N TRP A 203 -0.39 -14.75 -7.90
CA TRP A 203 -1.26 -14.26 -8.97
C TRP A 203 -2.53 -13.61 -8.42
N ILE A 204 -3.22 -14.26 -7.48
CA ILE A 204 -4.43 -13.70 -6.84
C ILE A 204 -4.12 -12.38 -6.14
N ASN A 205 -3.04 -12.32 -5.36
CA ASN A 205 -2.59 -11.11 -4.68
C ASN A 205 -2.23 -10.02 -5.69
N THR A 206 -1.51 -10.33 -6.77
CA THR A 206 -1.16 -9.34 -7.81
C THR A 206 -2.41 -8.77 -8.47
N MET A 207 -3.40 -9.60 -8.78
CA MET A 207 -4.65 -9.15 -9.36
C MET A 207 -5.46 -8.29 -8.37
N THR A 208 -5.57 -8.74 -7.13
CA THR A 208 -6.41 -8.11 -6.09
C THR A 208 -5.79 -6.84 -5.52
N SER A 209 -4.46 -6.77 -5.45
CA SER A 209 -3.72 -5.66 -4.83
C SER A 209 -3.21 -4.63 -5.85
N SER A 210 -3.19 -4.96 -7.15
CA SER A 210 -2.66 -4.06 -8.18
C SER A 210 -3.59 -3.91 -9.39
N CYS A 211 -3.87 -4.98 -10.13
CA CYS A 211 -4.60 -4.84 -11.40
C CYS A 211 -6.05 -4.38 -11.23
N LEU A 212 -6.82 -5.02 -10.34
CA LEU A 212 -8.21 -4.67 -10.09
C LEU A 212 -8.36 -3.27 -9.48
N PRO A 213 -7.62 -2.90 -8.40
CA PRO A 213 -7.66 -1.54 -7.87
C PRO A 213 -7.31 -0.48 -8.91
N PHE A 214 -6.28 -0.72 -9.72
CA PHE A 214 -5.85 0.23 -10.74
C PHE A 214 -6.92 0.45 -11.81
N ILE A 215 -7.53 -0.61 -12.34
CA ILE A 215 -8.59 -0.50 -13.34
C ILE A 215 -9.80 0.24 -12.77
N ILE A 216 -10.22 -0.09 -11.54
CA ILE A 216 -11.37 0.56 -10.90
C ILE A 216 -11.08 2.04 -10.65
N LEU A 217 -9.92 2.38 -10.09
CA LEU A 217 -9.52 3.77 -9.84
C LEU A 217 -9.46 4.58 -11.13
N LEU A 218 -8.87 4.03 -12.20
CA LEU A 218 -8.84 4.72 -13.49
C LEU A 218 -10.24 4.99 -14.05
N VAL A 219 -11.13 4.00 -14.00
CA VAL A 219 -12.51 4.17 -14.46
C VAL A 219 -13.24 5.21 -13.62
N ASP A 220 -13.14 5.13 -12.30
CA ASP A 220 -13.82 6.03 -11.39
C ASP A 220 -13.30 7.47 -11.51
N ASP A 221 -11.98 7.67 -11.63
CA ASP A 221 -11.39 8.99 -11.83
C ASP A 221 -11.80 9.61 -13.17
N VAL A 222 -11.84 8.81 -14.25
CA VAL A 222 -12.34 9.28 -15.56
C VAL A 222 -13.80 9.69 -15.48
N VAL A 223 -14.64 8.90 -14.80
CA VAL A 223 -16.07 9.21 -14.59
C VAL A 223 -16.23 10.48 -13.76
N LEU A 224 -15.49 10.58 -12.65
CA LEU A 224 -15.50 11.72 -11.74
C LEU A 224 -15.13 13.01 -12.49
N ILE A 225 -14.00 13.01 -13.21
CA ILE A 225 -13.53 14.17 -13.98
C ILE A 225 -14.56 14.57 -15.03
N ARG A 226 -15.04 13.64 -15.86
CA ARG A 226 -16.02 13.93 -16.92
C ARG A 226 -17.27 14.57 -16.35
N ARG A 227 -17.81 14.00 -15.27
CA ARG A 227 -19.06 14.46 -14.66
C ARG A 227 -18.90 15.84 -14.00
N VAL A 228 -17.80 16.08 -13.30
CA VAL A 228 -17.48 17.38 -12.69
C VAL A 228 -17.35 18.47 -13.76
N VAL A 229 -16.66 18.17 -14.87
CA VAL A 229 -16.51 19.11 -15.99
C VAL A 229 -17.86 19.42 -16.64
N THR A 230 -18.70 18.41 -16.91
CA THR A 230 -20.04 18.64 -17.48
C THR A 230 -20.91 19.49 -16.54
N SER A 231 -20.95 19.16 -15.25
CA SER A 231 -21.74 19.92 -14.27
C SER A 231 -21.27 21.37 -14.13
N THR A 232 -19.96 21.61 -14.17
CA THR A 232 -19.40 22.97 -14.12
C THR A 232 -19.75 23.77 -15.36
N ARG A 233 -19.79 23.13 -16.54
CA ARG A 233 -20.20 23.78 -17.79
C ARG A 233 -21.68 24.15 -17.76
N GLU A 234 -22.55 23.20 -17.41
CA GLU A 234 -24.00 23.46 -17.29
C GLU A 234 -24.30 24.59 -16.31
N ALA A 235 -23.63 24.61 -15.14
CA ALA A 235 -23.79 25.68 -14.17
C ALA A 235 -23.37 27.07 -14.71
N ARG A 236 -22.28 27.12 -15.49
CA ARG A 236 -21.83 28.37 -16.15
C ARG A 236 -22.81 28.83 -17.22
N ASP A 237 -23.36 27.91 -18.00
CA ASP A 237 -24.35 28.24 -19.04
C ASP A 237 -25.65 28.78 -18.42
N HIS A 238 -26.11 28.21 -17.31
CA HIS A 238 -27.27 28.73 -16.57
C HIS A 238 -27.04 30.15 -16.02
N LEU A 239 -25.83 30.45 -15.52
CA LEU A 239 -25.47 31.80 -15.06
C LEU A 239 -25.39 32.79 -16.23
N ALA A 240 -24.85 32.37 -17.38
CA ALA A 240 -24.79 33.19 -18.58
C ALA A 240 -26.20 33.54 -19.11
N VAL A 241 -27.09 32.54 -19.25
CA VAL A 241 -28.48 32.77 -19.70
C VAL A 241 -29.27 33.62 -18.71
N GLY A 242 -29.05 33.43 -17.40
CA GLY A 242 -29.68 34.26 -16.36
C GLY A 242 -29.29 35.74 -16.45
N SER A 243 -28.02 36.02 -16.73
CA SER A 243 -27.51 37.40 -16.89
C SER A 243 -28.15 38.11 -18.10
N THR A 244 -28.28 37.43 -19.24
CA THR A 244 -28.92 38.00 -20.44
C THR A 244 -30.40 38.31 -20.24
N LYS A 245 -31.13 37.44 -19.53
CA LYS A 245 -32.56 37.68 -19.20
C LYS A 245 -32.76 38.87 -18.26
N GLN A 246 -31.88 39.06 -17.28
CA GLN A 246 -31.95 40.22 -16.38
C GLN A 246 -31.66 41.54 -17.09
N GLN A 247 -30.78 41.52 -18.10
CA GLN A 247 -30.46 42.70 -18.89
C GLN A 247 -31.62 43.11 -19.80
N HIS A 248 -32.30 42.14 -20.43
CA HIS A 248 -33.45 42.42 -21.31
C HIS A 248 -34.71 42.89 -20.57
N MET A 249 -34.87 42.61 -19.28
CA MET A 249 -35.98 43.14 -18.47
C MET A 249 -35.75 44.56 -17.94
N ARG A 250 -34.56 45.13 -18.17
CA ARG A 250 -34.17 46.45 -17.66
C ARG A 250 -34.24 47.55 -18.74
N ASP A 251 -34.43 47.16 -20.00
CA ASP A 251 -34.67 48.03 -21.16
C ASP A 251 -36.17 48.12 -21.47
#